data_AF-A0ABD0QWN2-F1
#
_entry.id   AF-A0ABD0QWN2-F1
#
_cell.length_a   1.000
_cell.length_b   1.000
_cell.length_c   1.000
_cell.angle_alpha   90.00
_cell.angle_beta   90.00
_cell.angle_gamma   90.00
#
_symmetry.space_group_name_H-M   'P 1'
#
loop_
_entity.id
_entity.type
_entity.pdbx_description
1 polymer ?
#
loop_
_entity_poly.entity_id
_entity_poly.type
_entity_poly.pdbx_seq_one_letter_code
_entity_poly.pdbx_strand_id
1 'polypeptide(L)' 'KFKIRIEDPPRRKHMVFMGGAVLANIMKDKESFWLSRAEYEEKGLKVLDKLGGALR' A
#
# COMPACT_ATOMS: atom_id res chain seq x y z
N LYS A 1 -3.88 -11.86 -32.84
CA LYS A 1 -4.92 -10.86 -32.51
C LYS A 1 -4.67 -10.36 -31.09
N PHE A 2 -4.21 -9.12 -30.91
CA PHE A 2 -3.99 -8.54 -29.57
C PHE A 2 -5.36 -8.38 -28.88
N LYS A 3 -5.52 -8.96 -27.69
CA LYS A 3 -6.71 -8.75 -26.86
C LYS A 3 -6.46 -7.53 -25.98
N ILE A 4 -7.15 -6.43 -26.27
CA ILE A 4 -7.21 -5.27 -25.39
C ILE A 4 -8.33 -5.53 -24.38
N ARG A 5 -8.05 -5.36 -23.08
CA ARG A 5 -9.04 -5.39 -21.99
C ARG A 5 -9.18 -3.98 -21.42
N ILE A 6 -10.39 -3.44 -21.45
CA ILE A 6 -10.73 -2.16 -20.83
C ILE A 6 -11.66 -2.47 -19.66
N GLU A 7 -11.20 -2.15 -18.45
CA GLU A 7 -11.98 -2.31 -17.22
C GLU A 7 -12.61 -0.95 -16.85
N ASP A 8 -13.94 -0.89 -16.88
CA ASP A 8 -14.71 0.28 -16.45
C ASP A 8 -15.67 -0.08 -15.30
N PRO A 9 -15.16 -0.18 -14.07
CA PRO A 9 -15.98 -0.50 -12.92
C PRO A 9 -16.79 0.73 -12.47
N PRO A 10 -18.06 0.56 -12.08
CA PRO A 10 -18.97 1.66 -11.71
C PRO A 10 -18.51 2.50 -10.50
N ARG A 11 -17.54 1.98 -9.73
CA ARG A 11 -16.94 2.66 -8.56
C ARG A 11 -15.49 3.09 -8.81
N ARG A 12 -15.10 3.34 -10.07
CA ARG A 12 -13.73 3.73 -10.45
C ARG A 12 -13.17 4.90 -9.63
N LYS A 13 -14.00 5.91 -9.32
CA LYS A 13 -13.62 7.04 -8.44
C LYS A 13 -13.09 6.60 -7.07
N HIS A 14 -13.61 5.50 -6.53
CA HIS A 14 -13.29 5.02 -5.19
C HIS A 14 -12.38 3.79 -5.20
N MET A 15 -11.93 3.33 -6.37
CA MET A 15 -11.19 2.08 -6.52
C MET A 15 -9.91 2.06 -5.71
N VAL A 16 -9.18 3.18 -5.66
CA VAL A 16 -7.95 3.31 -4.85
C VAL A 16 -8.26 3.18 -3.36
N PHE A 17 -9.31 3.86 -2.89
CA PHE A 17 -9.73 3.79 -1.49
C PHE A 17 -10.18 2.38 -1.11
N MET A 18 -11.02 1.74 -1.94
CA MET A 18 -11.48 0.37 -1.70
C MET A 18 -10.32 -0.62 -1.68
N GLY A 19 -9.37 -0.51 -2.62
CA GLY A 19 -8.18 -1.34 -2.66
C GLY A 19 -7.32 -1.18 -1.39
N GLY A 20 -7.10 0.06 -0.95
CA GLY A 20 -6.37 0.36 0.27
C GLY A 20 -7.06 -0.18 1.54
N ALA A 21 -8.38 0.00 1.64
CA ALA A 21 -9.16 -0.50 2.78
C ALA A 21 -9.14 -2.03 2.89
N VAL A 22 -9.28 -2.73 1.76
CA VAL A 22 -9.20 -4.20 1.73
C VAL A 22 -7.79 -4.67 2.09
N LEU A 23 -6.75 -4.04 1.52
CA LEU A 23 -5.36 -4.38 1.84
C LEU A 23 -5.05 -4.17 3.32
N ALA A 24 -5.44 -3.01 3.89
CA ALA A 24 -5.25 -2.72 5.30
C ALA A 24 -5.96 -3.74 6.21
N ASN A 25 -7.19 -4.14 5.86
CA ASN A 25 -7.91 -5.14 6.65
C ASN A 25 -7.26 -6.54 6.59
N ILE A 26 -6.68 -6.92 5.45
CA ILE A 26 -5.97 -8.20 5.29
C ILE A 26 -4.62 -8.17 6.03
N MET A 27 -3.92 -7.03 6.04
CA MET A 27 -2.58 -6.90 6.60
C MET A 27 -2.55 -6.49 8.09
N LYS A 28 -3.70 -6.29 8.73
CA LYS A 28 -3.80 -5.76 10.10
C LYS A 28 -2.97 -6.55 11.13
N ASP A 29 -2.91 -7.87 10.99
CA ASP A 29 -2.23 -8.76 11.94
C ASP A 29 -0.74 -8.98 11.59
N LYS A 30 -0.27 -8.38 10.49
CA LYS A 30 1.12 -8.51 10.03
C LYS A 30 1.93 -7.30 10.51
N GLU A 31 2.46 -7.36 11.73
CA GLU A 31 3.27 -6.28 12.32
C GLU A 31 4.46 -5.86 11.46
N SER A 32 5.08 -6.80 10.74
CA SER A 32 6.18 -6.50 9.80
C SER A 32 5.77 -5.69 8.57
N PHE A 33 4.47 -5.50 8.33
CA PHE A 33 3.96 -4.62 7.27
C PHE A 33 3.77 -3.18 7.75
N TRP A 34 3.45 -2.99 9.03
CA TRP A 34 3.17 -1.66 9.59
C TRP A 34 4.44 -0.97 10.06
N LEU A 35 4.44 0.36 9.98
CA LEU A 35 5.49 1.19 10.56
C LEU A 35 5.16 1.43 12.03
N SER A 36 6.06 1.01 12.92
CA SER A 36 5.94 1.34 14.34
C SER A 36 6.59 2.68 14.67
N ARG A 37 6.15 3.29 15.78
CA ARG A 37 6.75 4.51 16.30
C ARG A 37 8.21 4.32 16.69
N ALA A 38 8.55 3.19 17.29
CA ALA A 38 9.92 2.86 17.68
C ALA A 38 10.86 2.83 16.47
N GLU A 39 10.46 2.18 15.38
CA GLU A 39 11.26 2.12 14.15
C GLU A 39 11.50 3.52 13.54
N TYR A 40 10.53 4.43 13.65
CA TYR A 40 10.67 5.81 13.20
C TYR A 40 11.62 6.62 14.10
N GLU A 41 11.55 6.45 15.42
CA GLU A 41 12.45 7.12 16.36
C GLU A 41 13.91 6.64 16.18
N GLU A 42 14.12 5.37 15.81
CA GLU A 42 15.46 4.81 15.56
C GLU A 42 16.05 5.19 14.18
N LYS A 43 15.26 5.08 13.11
CA LYS A 43 15.75 5.23 11.72
C LYS A 43 15.39 6.57 11.07
N GLY A 44 14.52 7.36 11.70
CA GLY A 44 13.93 8.57 11.12
C GLY A 44 13.19 8.25 9.82
N LEU A 45 13.39 9.10 8.81
CA LEU A 45 12.75 8.96 7.50
C LEU A 45 13.16 7.70 6.73
N LYS A 46 14.28 7.05 7.09
CA LYS A 46 14.72 5.80 6.43
C LYS A 46 13.79 4.62 6.72
N VAL A 47 12.87 4.75 7.68
CA VAL A 47 11.86 3.72 7.92
C VAL A 47 10.96 3.47 6.68
N LEU A 48 10.87 4.46 5.77
CA LEU A 48 10.10 4.36 4.53
C LEU A 48 10.65 3.33 3.54
N ASP A 49 11.91 2.90 3.67
CA ASP A 49 12.50 1.82 2.87
C ASP A 49 11.69 0.52 3.01
N LYS A 50 11.05 0.31 4.16
CA LYS A 50 10.16 -0.84 4.44
C LYS A 50 8.94 -0.89 3.52
N LEU A 51 8.50 0.26 3.01
CA LEU A 51 7.34 0.39 2.11
C LEU A 51 7.75 0.35 0.62
N GLY A 52 9.00 0.00 0.30
CA GLY A 52 9.51 0.05 -1.07
C GLY A 52 9.88 1.47 -1.52
N GLY A 53 9.89 2.44 -0.59
CA GLY A 53 10.38 3.79 -0.79
C GLY A 53 11.91 3.84 -0.78
N ALA A 54 12.59 2.97 -1.53
CA ALA A 54 13.97 3.22 -1.86
C ALA A 54 13.99 4.53 -2.67
N LEU A 55 14.66 5.53 -2.12
CA LEU A 55 14.91 6.83 -2.75
C LEU A 55 15.26 6.62 -4.24
N ARG A 56 14.34 7.01 -5.13
CA ARG A 56 14.68 7.27 -6.53
C ARG A 56 15.28 8.65 -6.63
#